data_AF-A0A1Y1RH66-F1
#
_entry.id   AF-A0A1Y1RH66-F1
#
_cell.length_a   1.000
_cell.length_b   1.000
_cell.length_c   1.000
_cell.angle_alpha   90.00
_cell.angle_beta   90.00
_cell.angle_gamma   90.00
#
_symmetry.space_group_name_H-M   'P 1'
#
loop_
_entity.id
_entity.type
_entity.pdbx_description
1 polymer ?
#
loop_
_entity_poly.entity_id
_entity_poly.type
_entity_poly.pdbx_seq_one_letter_code
_entity_poly.pdbx_strand_id
1 'polypeptide(L)'
;MSPVYGTFLGAAEIFSLMRNGCDPRFLDFFSRDTCSQEEILAFQEFLFGLTTAEIKDLQKQNDRAAIGEDMVRQWSLKNDISMIQDMDDTTGFYTFFMKRHLVALSRQIGKLPGPHHTAEEYVMIHFIENYWKEILAVDGE
;
A
#
# COMPACT_ATOMS: atom_id res chain seq x y z
N MET A 1 -15.67 5.23 25.31
CA MET A 1 -14.40 4.67 24.80
C MET A 1 -14.58 4.53 23.30
N SER A 2 -14.15 5.52 22.51
CA SER A 2 -14.29 5.44 21.05
C SER A 2 -13.28 4.43 20.52
N PRO A 3 -13.70 3.47 19.68
CA PRO A 3 -12.79 2.49 19.11
C PRO A 3 -11.73 3.20 18.27
N VAL A 4 -10.50 2.69 18.28
CA VAL A 4 -9.40 3.22 17.47
C VAL A 4 -9.66 2.82 16.01
N TYR A 5 -10.44 3.66 15.31
CA TYR A 5 -10.89 3.41 13.93
C TYR A 5 -9.72 3.24 12.93
N GLY A 6 -8.54 3.78 13.22
CA GLY A 6 -7.36 3.63 12.36
C GLY A 6 -6.87 2.18 12.22
N THR A 7 -6.93 1.39 13.30
CA THR A 7 -6.54 -0.04 13.25
C THR A 7 -7.59 -0.89 12.53
N PHE A 8 -8.86 -0.57 12.73
CA PHE A 8 -9.96 -1.29 12.06
C PHE A 8 -10.04 -0.99 10.56
N LEU A 9 -9.73 0.24 10.13
CA LEU A 9 -9.64 0.59 8.71
C LEU A 9 -8.52 -0.20 8.03
N GLY A 10 -7.32 -0.25 8.63
CA GLY A 10 -6.21 -1.05 8.08
C GLY A 10 -6.52 -2.55 8.03
N ALA A 11 -7.20 -3.09 9.04
CA ALA A 11 -7.63 -4.49 9.03
C ALA A 11 -8.69 -4.77 7.95
N ALA A 12 -9.65 -3.86 7.74
CA ALA A 12 -10.68 -4.00 6.71
C ALA A 12 -10.08 -4.07 5.29
N GLU A 13 -9.05 -3.28 5.02
CA GLU A 13 -8.34 -3.31 3.73
C GLU A 13 -7.62 -4.63 3.48
N ILE A 14 -6.95 -5.17 4.50
CA ILE A 14 -6.31 -6.49 4.41
C ILE A 14 -7.36 -7.58 4.11
N PHE A 15 -8.51 -7.55 4.80
CA PHE A 15 -9.60 -8.48 4.52
C PHE A 15 -10.20 -8.31 3.12
N SER A 16 -10.25 -7.08 2.61
CA SER A 16 -10.68 -6.77 1.24
C SER A 16 -9.73 -7.40 0.21
N LEU A 17 -8.41 -7.24 0.39
CA LEU A 17 -7.40 -7.87 -0.46
C LEU A 17 -7.53 -9.39 -0.48
N MET A 18 -7.68 -10.01 0.69
CA MET A 18 -7.88 -11.45 0.80
C MET A 18 -9.16 -11.91 0.09
N ARG A 19 -10.26 -11.15 0.22
CA ARG A 19 -11.53 -11.47 -0.44
C ARG A 19 -11.42 -11.39 -1.97
N ASN A 20 -10.65 -10.44 -2.48
CA ASN A 20 -10.50 -10.20 -3.92
C ASN A 20 -9.45 -11.11 -4.59
N GLY A 21 -8.96 -12.13 -3.90
CA GLY A 21 -8.03 -13.12 -4.47
C GLY A 21 -6.60 -12.62 -4.63
N CYS A 22 -6.16 -11.70 -3.77
CA CYS A 22 -4.75 -11.30 -3.72
C CYS A 22 -3.85 -12.53 -3.50
N ASP A 23 -2.75 -12.60 -4.26
CA ASP A 23 -1.78 -13.68 -4.13
C ASP A 23 -1.19 -13.69 -2.70
N PRO A 24 -1.25 -14.82 -1.97
CA PRO A 24 -0.76 -14.90 -0.59
C PRO A 24 0.69 -14.44 -0.44
N ARG A 25 1.54 -14.68 -1.45
CA ARG A 25 2.95 -14.29 -1.44
C ARG A 25 3.15 -12.78 -1.32
N PHE A 26 2.19 -11.97 -1.78
CA PHE A 26 2.20 -10.52 -1.62
C PHE A 26 2.05 -10.13 -0.14
N LEU A 27 1.11 -10.77 0.57
CA LEU A 27 0.89 -10.52 1.99
C LEU A 27 2.02 -11.11 2.83
N ASP A 28 2.53 -12.29 2.47
CA ASP A 28 3.68 -12.92 3.13
C ASP A 28 4.92 -12.01 3.07
N PHE A 29 5.15 -11.35 1.93
CA PHE A 29 6.21 -10.37 1.79
C PHE A 29 6.10 -9.26 2.84
N PHE A 30 4.94 -8.61 2.99
CA PHE A 30 4.78 -7.53 3.98
C PHE A 30 4.62 -8.00 5.43
N SER A 31 4.41 -9.29 5.66
CA SER A 31 4.25 -9.89 6.99
C SER A 31 5.56 -10.37 7.62
N ARG A 32 6.69 -10.25 6.92
CA ARG A 32 8.01 -10.69 7.40
C ARG A 32 8.59 -9.77 8.47
N ASP A 33 9.40 -10.32 9.36
CA ASP A 33 10.04 -9.58 10.46
C ASP A 33 11.05 -8.51 9.97
N THR A 34 11.56 -8.64 8.76
CA THR A 34 12.61 -7.78 8.18
C THR A 34 12.09 -6.69 7.26
N CYS A 35 10.82 -6.30 7.39
CA CYS A 35 10.21 -5.25 6.57
C CYS A 35 10.83 -3.88 6.90
N SER A 36 11.40 -3.22 5.90
CA SER A 36 11.98 -1.90 6.04
C SER A 36 10.90 -0.83 6.20
N GLN A 37 11.28 0.33 6.73
CA GLN A 37 10.35 1.44 6.92
C GLN A 37 9.75 1.94 5.59
N GLU A 38 10.50 1.88 4.49
CA GLU A 38 9.96 2.25 3.18
C GLU A 38 8.91 1.27 2.70
N GLU A 39 9.13 -0.02 2.88
CA GLU A 39 8.17 -1.07 2.49
C GLU A 39 6.87 -0.97 3.29
N ILE A 40 6.97 -0.71 4.61
CA ILE A 40 5.80 -0.48 5.46
C ILE A 40 5.00 0.72 4.96
N LEU A 41 5.68 1.84 4.64
CA LEU A 41 5.01 3.04 4.14
C LEU A 41 4.40 2.80 2.75
N ALA A 42 5.09 2.10 1.86
CA ALA A 42 4.58 1.75 0.54
C ALA A 42 3.33 0.88 0.63
N PHE A 43 3.30 -0.08 1.58
CA PHE A 43 2.13 -0.91 1.83
C PHE A 43 0.96 -0.09 2.40
N GLN A 44 1.22 0.86 3.29
CA GLN A 44 0.20 1.80 3.76
C GLN A 44 -0.36 2.66 2.62
N GLU A 45 0.50 3.17 1.72
CA GLU A 45 0.04 3.91 0.54
C GLU A 45 -0.81 3.04 -0.39
N PHE A 46 -0.49 1.75 -0.52
CA PHE A 46 -1.27 0.78 -1.27
C PHE A 46 -2.64 0.51 -0.62
N LEU A 47 -2.68 0.20 0.68
CA LEU A 47 -3.93 -0.11 1.39
C LEU A 47 -4.89 1.08 1.41
N PHE A 48 -4.38 2.28 1.66
CA PHE A 48 -5.23 3.45 1.82
C PHE A 48 -5.46 4.24 0.52
N GLY A 49 -4.72 3.95 -0.55
CA GLY A 49 -4.76 4.73 -1.79
C GLY A 49 -4.32 6.19 -1.62
N LEU A 50 -3.63 6.52 -0.52
CA LEU A 50 -3.19 7.85 -0.15
C LEU A 50 -1.66 7.91 -0.06
N THR A 51 -1.11 9.09 -0.28
CA THR A 51 0.33 9.29 -0.07
C THR A 51 0.69 9.30 1.42
N THR A 52 1.93 8.97 1.76
CA THR A 52 2.48 9.01 3.13
C THR A 52 2.30 10.39 3.76
N ALA A 53 2.41 11.46 2.97
CA ALA A 53 2.17 12.82 3.45
C ALA A 53 0.71 13.02 3.85
N GLU A 54 -0.24 12.61 2.99
CA GLU A 54 -1.66 12.66 3.30
C GLU A 54 -2.04 11.80 4.51
N ILE A 55 -1.49 10.59 4.62
CA ILE A 55 -1.68 9.71 5.78
C ILE A 55 -1.20 10.41 7.06
N LYS A 56 -0.01 11.02 7.04
CA LYS A 56 0.52 11.77 8.19
C LYS A 56 -0.31 12.99 8.53
N ASP A 57 -0.82 13.71 7.54
CA ASP A 57 -1.65 14.89 7.77
C ASP A 57 -3.00 14.50 8.36
N LEU A 58 -3.59 13.38 7.91
CA LEU A 58 -4.78 12.80 8.53
C LEU A 58 -4.53 12.36 9.98
N GLN A 59 -3.38 11.73 10.25
CA GLN A 59 -2.99 11.34 11.62
C GLN A 59 -2.83 12.56 12.54
N LYS A 60 -2.18 13.64 12.08
CA LYS A 60 -2.02 14.88 12.86
C LYS A 60 -3.35 15.58 13.13
N GLN A 61 -4.29 15.52 12.20
CA GLN A 61 -5.64 16.04 12.41
C GLN A 61 -6.39 15.20 13.46
N ASN A 62 -6.17 13.89 13.45
CA ASN A 62 -6.78 12.93 14.38
C ASN A 62 -6.23 13.02 15.82
N ASP A 63 -4.94 13.29 16.01
CA ASP A 63 -4.37 13.54 17.35
C ASP A 63 -4.96 14.80 18.02
N ARG A 64 -5.57 15.69 17.22
CA ARG A 64 -6.19 16.93 17.68
C ARG A 64 -7.72 16.86 17.85
N ALA A 65 -8.38 15.83 17.32
CA ALA A 65 -9.85 15.70 17.34
C ALA A 65 -10.26 14.25 17.59
N ALA A 66 -11.00 14.01 18.68
CA ALA A 66 -11.62 12.71 18.95
C ALA A 66 -12.48 12.29 17.74
N ILE A 67 -12.19 11.09 17.23
CA ILE A 67 -12.66 10.52 15.96
C ILE A 67 -14.11 10.89 15.65
N GLY A 68 -14.31 11.62 14.56
CA GLY A 68 -15.60 11.84 13.92
C GLY A 68 -15.67 11.11 12.59
N GLU A 69 -16.86 10.65 12.21
CA GLU A 69 -17.25 10.15 10.89
C GLU A 69 -16.57 10.83 9.69
N ASP A 70 -16.17 12.10 9.85
CA ASP A 70 -15.47 12.92 8.85
C ASP A 70 -14.19 12.31 8.28
N MET A 71 -13.41 11.52 9.05
CA MET A 71 -12.20 10.86 8.51
C MET A 71 -12.58 9.76 7.52
N VAL A 72 -13.53 8.89 7.90
CA VAL A 72 -14.04 7.82 7.04
C VAL A 72 -14.73 8.41 5.83
N ARG A 73 -15.42 9.55 6.00
CA ARG A 73 -16.10 10.25 4.91
C ARG A 73 -15.13 10.92 3.95
N GLN A 74 -14.10 11.63 4.43
CA GLN A 74 -13.05 12.21 3.57
C GLN A 74 -12.23 11.13 2.86
N TRP A 75 -11.91 10.04 3.56
CA TRP A 75 -11.21 8.91 2.97
C TRP A 75 -12.09 8.23 1.91
N SER A 76 -13.36 7.94 2.19
CA SER A 76 -14.31 7.35 1.24
C SER A 76 -14.61 8.25 0.03
N LEU A 77 -14.57 9.58 0.21
CA LEU A 77 -14.74 10.54 -0.90
C LEU A 77 -13.50 10.61 -1.82
N LYS A 78 -12.30 10.33 -1.29
CA LYS A 78 -11.05 10.32 -2.06
C LYS A 78 -10.72 8.93 -2.62
N ASN A 79 -11.12 7.88 -1.92
CA ASN A 79 -10.89 6.49 -2.25
C ASN A 79 -12.22 5.77 -2.38
N ASP A 80 -12.76 5.83 -3.58
CA ASP A 80 -13.55 4.71 -4.06
C ASP A 80 -12.55 3.60 -4.38
N ILE A 81 -12.23 2.73 -3.41
CA ILE A 81 -11.78 1.36 -3.73
C ILE A 81 -12.89 0.66 -4.53
N SER A 82 -14.14 1.14 -4.44
CA SER A 82 -15.24 0.95 -5.38
C SER A 82 -14.92 1.31 -6.84
N MET A 83 -13.90 2.12 -7.14
CA MET A 83 -13.47 2.35 -8.53
C MET A 83 -12.81 1.10 -9.14
N ILE A 84 -12.36 0.15 -8.31
CA ILE A 84 -11.99 -1.19 -8.76
C ILE A 84 -13.25 -2.01 -9.12
N GLN A 85 -14.42 -1.67 -8.56
CA GLN A 85 -15.67 -2.39 -8.82
C GLN A 85 -16.46 -1.86 -10.02
N ASP A 86 -16.28 -0.59 -10.41
CA ASP A 86 -17.12 0.09 -11.44
C ASP A 86 -16.37 0.51 -12.73
N MET A 87 -15.05 0.27 -12.83
CA MET A 87 -14.28 0.54 -14.05
C MET A 87 -13.81 -0.76 -14.70
N ASP A 88 -13.92 -0.84 -16.02
CA ASP A 88 -13.38 -1.92 -16.87
C ASP A 88 -12.01 -2.41 -16.33
N ASP A 89 -12.01 -3.61 -15.74
CA ASP A 89 -11.15 -4.04 -14.61
C ASP A 89 -9.66 -3.68 -14.75
N THR A 90 -9.13 -3.69 -15.97
CA THR A 90 -7.69 -3.48 -16.21
C THR A 90 -7.27 -2.00 -16.12
N THR A 91 -8.13 -1.07 -16.54
CA THR A 91 -7.81 0.36 -16.57
C THR A 91 -7.79 0.94 -15.15
N GLY A 92 -8.68 0.47 -14.28
CA GLY A 92 -8.72 0.83 -12.87
C GLY A 92 -7.42 0.45 -12.14
N PHE A 93 -6.99 -0.81 -12.25
CA PHE A 93 -5.73 -1.26 -11.64
C PHE A 93 -4.51 -0.51 -12.18
N TYR A 94 -4.43 -0.31 -13.50
CA TYR A 94 -3.32 0.42 -14.10
C TYR A 94 -3.27 1.87 -13.61
N THR A 95 -4.40 2.58 -13.60
CA THR A 95 -4.43 3.98 -13.15
C THR A 95 -4.14 4.10 -11.66
N PHE A 96 -4.59 3.15 -10.83
CA PHE A 96 -4.27 3.08 -9.42
C PHE A 96 -2.76 2.90 -9.16
N PHE A 97 -2.15 1.94 -9.86
CA PHE A 97 -0.70 1.71 -9.82
C PHE A 97 0.06 2.95 -10.32
N MET A 98 -0.29 3.47 -11.50
CA MET A 98 0.44 4.56 -12.13
C MET A 98 0.43 5.85 -11.30
N LYS A 99 -0.68 6.17 -10.65
CA LYS A 99 -0.75 7.33 -9.75
C LYS A 99 0.30 7.23 -8.64
N ARG A 100 0.39 6.08 -7.97
CA ARG A 100 1.36 5.86 -6.88
C ARG A 100 2.79 5.75 -7.41
N HIS A 101 2.99 5.10 -8.55
CA HIS A 101 4.30 5.00 -9.20
C HIS A 101 4.87 6.37 -9.57
N LEU A 102 4.06 7.27 -10.15
CA LEU A 102 4.50 8.63 -10.47
C LEU A 102 4.90 9.42 -9.22
N VAL A 103 4.18 9.25 -8.11
CA VAL A 103 4.53 9.87 -6.83
C VAL A 103 5.85 9.30 -6.29
N ALA A 104 6.02 7.98 -6.31
CA ALA A 104 7.26 7.32 -5.88
C ALA A 104 8.47 7.78 -6.72
N LEU A 105 8.33 7.83 -8.05
CA LEU A 105 9.34 8.36 -8.96
C LEU A 105 9.67 9.82 -8.68
N SER A 106 8.66 10.66 -8.43
CA SER A 106 8.89 12.07 -8.09
C SER A 106 9.76 12.21 -6.83
N ARG A 107 9.56 11.32 -5.84
CA ARG A 107 10.39 11.28 -4.63
C ARG A 107 11.80 10.81 -4.93
N GLN A 108 11.95 9.79 -5.77
CA GLN A 108 13.25 9.26 -6.16
C GLN A 108 14.11 10.31 -6.86
N ILE A 109 13.53 11.05 -7.80
CA ILE A 109 14.21 12.15 -8.51
C ILE A 109 14.51 13.31 -7.56
N GLY A 110 13.52 13.70 -6.74
CA GLY A 110 13.61 14.85 -5.84
C GLY A 110 14.28 14.59 -4.49
N LYS A 111 14.66 13.35 -4.17
CA LYS A 111 15.11 12.90 -2.83
C LYS A 111 14.15 13.34 -1.71
N LEU A 112 12.85 13.25 -1.97
CA LEU A 112 11.81 13.66 -1.04
C LEU A 112 11.48 12.52 -0.06
N PRO A 113 10.98 12.83 1.15
CA PRO A 113 10.64 11.79 2.13
C PRO A 113 9.42 10.96 1.68
N GLY A 114 9.43 9.68 2.05
CA GLY A 114 8.39 8.71 1.73
C GLY A 114 8.99 7.51 0.99
N PRO A 115 8.16 6.51 0.64
CA PRO A 115 8.64 5.36 -0.10
C PRO A 115 9.02 5.75 -1.53
N HIS A 116 10.16 5.22 -1.99
CA HIS A 116 10.70 5.46 -3.33
C HIS A 116 10.21 4.43 -4.36
N HIS A 117 9.63 3.32 -3.89
CA HIS A 117 8.94 2.33 -4.70
C HIS A 117 7.53 2.08 -4.16
N THR A 118 6.64 1.64 -5.03
CA THR A 118 5.31 1.14 -4.68
C THR A 118 5.38 -0.23 -4.01
N ALA A 119 4.30 -0.64 -3.34
CA ALA A 119 4.23 -1.96 -2.71
C ALA A 119 4.45 -3.09 -3.73
N GLU A 120 3.85 -2.95 -4.91
CA GLU A 120 3.99 -3.89 -6.02
C GLU A 120 5.43 -3.99 -6.53
N GLU A 121 6.13 -2.86 -6.65
CA GLU A 121 7.53 -2.85 -7.06
C GLU A 121 8.45 -3.54 -6.05
N TYR A 122 8.27 -3.30 -4.75
CA TYR A 122 9.05 -4.00 -3.73
C TYR A 122 8.83 -5.53 -3.79
N VAL A 123 7.58 -5.96 -3.97
CA VAL A 123 7.25 -7.39 -4.14
C VAL A 123 7.89 -7.96 -5.41
N MET A 124 7.83 -7.23 -6.53
CA MET A 124 8.47 -7.65 -7.77
C MET A 124 9.99 -7.78 -7.64
N ILE A 125 10.65 -6.79 -7.04
CA ILE A 125 12.10 -6.82 -6.78
C ILE A 125 12.44 -8.07 -5.96
N HIS A 126 11.70 -8.32 -4.88
CA HIS A 126 11.90 -9.49 -4.04
C HIS A 126 11.73 -10.82 -4.77
N PHE A 127 10.67 -10.93 -5.59
CA PHE A 127 10.47 -12.15 -6.39
C PHE A 127 11.59 -12.35 -7.39
N ILE A 128 12.03 -11.31 -8.08
CA ILE A 128 13.14 -11.40 -9.03
C ILE A 128 14.42 -11.83 -8.30
N GLU A 129 14.75 -11.19 -7.18
CA GLU A 129 15.95 -11.51 -6.40
C GLU A 129 15.95 -12.95 -5.87
N ASN A 130 14.79 -13.46 -5.43
CA ASN A 130 14.69 -14.84 -4.95
C ASN A 130 14.67 -15.85 -6.09
N TYR A 131 14.01 -15.54 -7.20
CA TYR A 131 13.99 -16.38 -8.40
C TYR A 131 15.40 -16.61 -8.96
N TRP A 132 16.23 -15.56 -8.99
CA TRP A 132 17.63 -15.70 -9.42
C TRP A 132 18.46 -16.56 -8.46
N LYS A 133 18.20 -16.53 -7.15
CA LYS A 133 18.91 -17.39 -6.18
C LYS A 133 18.57 -18.85 -6.38
N GLU A 134 17.31 -19.17 -6.69
CA GLU A 134 16.88 -20.54 -6.97
C GLU A 134 17.53 -21.08 -8.24
N ILE A 135 17.61 -20.28 -9.32
CA ILE A 135 18.30 -20.70 -10.56
C ILE A 135 19.80 -20.88 -10.34
N LEU A 136 20.46 -19.91 -9.70
CA LEU A 136 21.92 -19.99 -9.45
C LEU A 136 22.30 -21.08 -8.45
N ALA A 137 21.37 -21.53 -7.60
CA ALA A 137 21.58 -22.68 -6.72
C ALA A 137 21.46 -24.03 -7.47
N VAL A 138 20.73 -24.07 -8.59
CA VAL A 138 20.57 -25.27 -9.43
C VAL A 138 21.76 -25.47 -10.38
N ASP A 139 22.43 -24.40 -10.80
CA ASP A 139 23.64 -24.47 -11.64
C ASP A 139 24.93 -24.86 -10.87
N GLY A 140 24.81 -25.19 -9.58
CA GLY A 140 25.92 -25.49 -8.67
C GLY A 140 26.06 -26.97 -8.22
N GLU A 141 25.20 -27.88 -8.70
CA GLU A 141 25.31 -29.35 -8.51
C GLU A 141 25.73 -30.06 -9.81
#